data_AF-A0A1L8HKZ5-F1
#
_entry.id   AF-A0A1L8HKZ5-F1
#
_cell.length_a   1.000
_cell.length_b   1.000
_cell.length_c   1.000
_cell.angle_alpha   90.00
_cell.angle_beta   90.00
_cell.angle_gamma   90.00
#
_symmetry.space_group_name_H-M   'P 1'
#
loop_
_entity.id
_entity.type
_entity.pdbx_description
1 polymer ?
#
loop_
_entity_poly.entity_id
_entity_poly.type
_entity_poly.pdbx_seq_one_letter_code
_entity_poly.pdbx_strand_id
1 'polypeptide(L)' 'MSTNTRIVLIFGGFITAVAAAFYPIFFRPLMHIDEYKNEQAINRTGVIQENVQPPGLKVWSDPFSRK' A
#
# COMPACT_ATOMS: atom_id res chain seq x y z
N MET A 1 32.63 17.82 14.01
CA MET A 1 31.97 16.50 13.96
C MET A 1 32.89 15.52 13.28
N SER A 2 32.99 14.27 13.77
CA SER A 2 33.74 13.23 13.06
C SER A 2 33.01 12.85 11.76
N THR A 3 33.77 12.39 10.75
CA THR A 3 33.21 11.90 9.48
C THR A 3 32.14 10.83 9.70
N ASN A 4 32.37 9.93 10.66
CA ASN A 4 31.45 8.86 11.02
C ASN A 4 30.14 9.42 11.58
N THR A 5 30.20 10.45 12.43
CA THR A 5 29.00 11.10 12.98
C THR A 5 28.15 11.72 11.86
N ARG A 6 28.79 12.37 10.87
CA ARG A 6 28.08 12.96 9.72
C ARG A 6 27.38 11.89 8.88
N ILE A 7 28.05 10.76 8.63
CA ILE A 7 27.47 9.64 7.87
C ILE A 7 26.25 9.06 8.59
N VAL A 8 26.36 8.81 9.90
CA VAL A 8 25.25 8.28 10.71
C VAL A 8 24.04 9.21 10.67
N LEU A 9 24.24 10.52 10.75
CA LEU A 9 23.14 11.48 10.70
C LEU A 9 22.47 11.53 9.33
N ILE A 10 23.25 11.56 8.25
CA ILE A 10 22.69 11.60 6.89
C ILE A 10 21.93 10.30 6.61
N PHE A 11 22.53 9.15 6.89
CA PHE A 11 21.92 7.86 6.60
C PHE A 11 20.72 7.59 7.51
N GLY A 12 20.85 7.84 8.81
CA GLY A 12 19.74 7.71 9.76
C GLY A 12 18.58 8.64 9.43
N GLY A 13 18.85 9.89 9.07
CA GLY A 13 17.84 10.84 8.61
C GLY A 13 17.14 10.37 7.32
N PHE A 14 17.91 9.84 6.36
CA PHE A 14 17.34 9.28 5.13
C PHE A 14 16.41 8.10 5.40
N ILE A 15 16.84 7.11 6.19
CA ILE A 15 16.01 5.94 6.54
C ILE A 15 14.75 6.37 7.31
N THR A 16 14.88 7.35 8.20
CA THR A 16 13.74 7.91 8.94
C THR A 16 12.73 8.58 8.01
N ALA A 17 13.20 9.38 7.04
CA ALA A 17 12.35 10.01 6.05
C ALA A 17 11.62 8.98 5.17
N VAL A 18 12.33 7.93 4.75
CA VAL A 18 11.75 6.80 4.00
C VAL A 18 10.67 6.11 4.83
N ALA A 19 10.97 5.71 6.06
CA ALA A 19 10.01 5.04 6.93
C ALA A 19 8.75 5.91 7.19
N ALA A 20 8.93 7.21 7.41
CA ALA A 20 7.83 8.15 7.59
C ALA A 20 6.94 8.25 6.33
N ALA A 21 7.55 8.34 5.14
CA ALA A 21 6.82 8.37 3.88
C ALA A 21 6.04 7.07 3.61
N PHE A 22 6.58 5.92 4.03
CA PHE A 22 5.96 4.61 3.86
C PHE A 22 4.93 4.25 4.95
N TYR A 23 4.92 4.97 6.08
CA TYR A 23 3.97 4.73 7.17
C TYR A 23 2.49 4.66 6.72
N PRO A 24 1.94 5.63 5.97
CA PRO A 24 0.55 5.57 5.52
C PRO A 24 0.27 4.49 4.47
N ILE A 25 1.31 3.97 3.79
CA ILE A 25 1.17 2.99 2.71
C ILE A 25 1.15 1.56 3.26
N PHE A 26 2.05 1.25 4.19
CA PHE A 26 2.21 -0.10 4.73
C PHE A 26 1.63 -0.25 6.12
N PHE A 27 2.03 0.61 7.06
CA PHE A 27 1.75 0.37 8.48
C PHE A 27 0.33 0.78 8.85
N ARG A 28 -0.14 1.97 8.44
CA ARG A 28 -1.48 2.45 8.78
C ARG A 28 -2.57 1.47 8.31
N PRO A 29 -2.58 0.96 7.07
CA PRO A 29 -3.61 0.02 6.61
C PRO A 29 -3.57 -1.32 7.36
N LEU A 30 -2.37 -1.80 7.71
CA LEU A 30 -2.20 -3.04 8.46
C LEU A 30 -2.65 -2.93 9.93
N MET A 31 -2.56 -1.73 10.51
CA MET A 31 -3.03 -1.48 11.88
C MET A 31 -4.53 -1.14 11.95
N HIS A 32 -5.14 -0.70 10.84
CA HIS A 32 -6.53 -0.24 10.78
C HIS A 32 -7.28 -0.97 9.66
N ILE A 33 -7.22 -2.31 9.69
CA ILE A 33 -7.70 -3.17 8.59
C ILE A 33 -9.19 -2.92 8.29
N ASP A 34 -10.03 -2.83 9.31
CA ASP A 34 -11.48 -2.69 9.12
C ASP A 34 -11.87 -1.30 8.59
N GLU A 35 -11.23 -0.24 9.07
CA GLU A 35 -11.38 1.11 8.52
C GLU A 35 -10.97 1.14 7.05
N TYR A 36 -9.82 0.58 6.73
CA TYR A 36 -9.30 0.57 5.37
C TYR A 36 -10.16 -0.28 4.42
N LYS A 37 -10.70 -1.41 4.88
CA LYS A 37 -11.68 -2.21 4.13
C LYS A 37 -12.95 -1.41 3.86
N ASN A 38 -13.46 -0.68 4.85
CA ASN A 38 -14.65 0.15 4.69
C ASN A 38 -14.40 1.30 3.70
N GLU A 39 -13.30 2.04 3.85
CA GLU A 39 -12.86 3.08 2.91
C GLU A 39 -12.73 2.51 1.48
N GLN A 40 -12.14 1.32 1.33
CA GLN A 40 -12.02 0.65 0.04
C GLN A 40 -13.37 0.21 -0.54
N ALA A 41 -14.30 -0.28 0.30
CA ALA A 41 -15.64 -0.64 -0.15
C ALA A 41 -16.37 0.60 -0.68
N ILE A 42 -16.30 1.72 0.03
CA ILE A 42 -16.88 3.01 -0.36
C ILE A 42 -16.24 3.52 -1.67
N ASN A 43 -14.91 3.56 -1.74
CA ASN A 43 -14.18 4.06 -2.91
C ASN A 43 -14.35 3.19 -4.16
N ARG A 44 -14.70 1.91 -4.00
CA ARG A 44 -14.99 0.99 -5.12
C ARG A 44 -16.48 0.82 -5.39
N THR A 45 -17.35 1.59 -4.75
CA THR A 45 -18.77 1.59 -5.10
C THR A 45 -18.96 1.93 -6.58
N GLY A 46 -19.75 1.12 -7.29
CA GLY A 46 -20.01 1.32 -8.72
C GLY A 46 -18.91 0.83 -9.66
N VAL A 47 -17.77 0.32 -9.15
CA VAL A 47 -16.76 -0.31 -10.00
C VAL A 47 -17.17 -1.76 -10.29
N ILE A 48 -17.74 -1.98 -11.47
CA ILE A 48 -18.02 -3.31 -12.01
C ILE A 48 -16.70 -3.86 -12.57
N GLN A 49 -16.11 -4.83 -11.87
CA GLN A 49 -14.75 -5.30 -12.15
C GLN A 49 -14.61 -5.92 -13.55
N GLU A 50 -15.72 -6.44 -14.08
CA GLU A 50 -15.86 -7.01 -15.42
C GLU A 50 -15.76 -5.93 -16.51
N ASN A 51 -16.22 -4.71 -16.22
CA ASN A 51 -16.22 -3.58 -17.16
C ASN A 51 -14.87 -2.86 -17.24
N VAL A 52 -14.07 -2.95 -16.17
CA VAL A 52 -12.71 -2.40 -16.14
C VAL A 52 -11.74 -3.29 -16.93
N GLN A 53 -12.06 -4.58 -17.05
CA GLN A 53 -11.16 -5.54 -17.66
C GLN A 53 -11.25 -5.54 -19.19
N PRO A 54 -10.12 -5.80 -19.88
CA PRO A 54 -10.13 -5.94 -21.32
C PRO A 54 -11.06 -7.07 -21.73
N PRO A 55 -11.90 -6.89 -22.77
CA PRO A 55 -12.79 -7.93 -23.23
C PRO A 55 -11.99 -9.16 -23.71
N GLY A 56 -12.52 -10.35 -23.44
CA GLY A 56 -11.90 -11.63 -23.85
C GLY A 56 -10.86 -12.20 -22.87
N LEU A 57 -10.57 -11.51 -21.75
CA LEU A 57 -9.74 -12.05 -20.67
C LEU A 57 -10.61 -12.50 -19.49
N LYS A 58 -10.16 -13.56 -18.80
CA LYS A 58 -10.83 -14.02 -17.57
C LYS A 58 -10.81 -12.92 -16.54
N VAL A 59 -11.99 -12.58 -16.01
CA VAL A 59 -12.16 -11.65 -14.90
C VAL A 59 -11.24 -12.08 -13.76
N TRP A 60 -10.33 -11.21 -13.30
CA TRP A 60 -9.49 -11.43 -12.12
C TRP A 60 -10.33 -11.42 -10.83
N SER A 61 -11.23 -12.39 -10.69
CA SER A 61 -11.99 -12.66 -9.48
C SER A 61 -11.15 -13.57 -8.60
N ASP A 62 -10.43 -12.97 -7.65
CA ASP A 62 -9.69 -13.60 -6.55
C ASP A 62 -8.70 -14.74 -6.95
N PRO A 63 -7.36 -14.52 -6.85
CA PRO A 63 -6.36 -15.52 -7.20
C PRO A 63 -6.45 -16.82 -6.38
N PHE A 64 -7.17 -16.81 -5.25
CA PHE A 64 -7.39 -17.96 -4.36
C PHE A 64 -8.76 -18.63 -4.55
N SER A 65 -9.61 -18.13 -5.45
CA SER A 65 -10.91 -18.74 -5.78
C SER A 65 -10.79 -20.08 -6.52
N ARG A 66 -9.57 -20.45 -6.94
CA ARG A 66 -9.27 -21.80 -7.42
C ARG A 66 -9.25 -22.78 -6.23
N LYS A 67 -10.39 -23.46 -6.01
CA LYS A 67 -10.43 -24.80 -5.41
C LYS A 67 -10.44 -25.85 -6.50
#